data_AF-X1EL48-F1
#
_entry.id   AF-X1EL48-F1
#
_cell.length_a   1.000
_cell.length_b   1.000
_cell.length_c   1.000
_cell.angle_alpha   90.00
_cell.angle_beta   90.00
_cell.angle_gamma   90.00
#
_symmetry.space_group_name_H-M   'P 1'
#
loop_
_entity.id
_entity.type
_entity.pdbx_description
1 polymer ?
#
loop_
_entity_poly.entity_id
_entity_poly.type
_entity_poly.pdbx_seq_one_letter_code
_entity_poly.pdbx_strand_id
1 'polypeptide(L)'
;HPQLKITIDRDAGGCTSVAGNLTVLAHIFDEKAVTPVGFLMHKEIKDYSFGDATHEYTDLPTDYPYRKLFIASLIPGTGADYIFDTIKLSEDNDRKIPLNHTILDILRVIVGQGPPYREKQVWANKW
;
A
#
# COMPACT_ATOMS: atom_id res chain seq x y z
N HIS A 1 -20.97 -14.91 11.42
CA HIS A 1 -20.22 -14.39 12.59
C HIS A 1 -18.94 -13.71 12.11
N PRO A 2 -18.95 -12.39 11.84
CA PRO A 2 -17.73 -11.68 11.46
C PRO A 2 -16.74 -11.68 12.64
N GLN A 3 -15.49 -12.06 12.39
CA GLN A 3 -14.44 -12.14 13.41
C GLN A 3 -13.20 -11.38 12.93
N LEU A 4 -12.66 -10.52 13.79
CA LEU A 4 -11.35 -9.89 13.60
C LEU A 4 -10.31 -10.73 14.35
N LYS A 5 -9.32 -11.26 13.64
CA LYS A 5 -8.16 -11.95 14.21
C LYS A 5 -6.93 -11.07 14.06
N ILE A 6 -6.20 -10.87 15.14
CA ILE A 6 -5.02 -10.00 15.20
C ILE A 6 -3.85 -10.82 15.73
N THR A 7 -2.75 -10.80 14.99
CA THR A 7 -1.47 -11.39 15.39
C THR A 7 -0.47 -10.27 15.53
N ILE A 8 0.23 -10.20 16.65
CA ILE A 8 1.27 -9.21 16.92
C ILE A 8 2.60 -9.96 16.99
N ASP A 9 3.51 -9.63 16.08
CA ASP A 9 4.90 -10.07 16.12
C ASP A 9 5.75 -8.96 16.75
N ARG A 10 6.29 -9.23 17.93
CA ARG A 10 7.12 -8.28 18.68
C ARG A 10 8.53 -8.20 18.13
N ASP A 11 9.02 -9.28 17.54
CA ASP A 11 10.44 -9.41 17.16
C ASP A 11 10.71 -8.75 15.80
N ALA A 12 9.69 -8.62 14.95
CA ALA A 12 9.76 -7.93 13.65
C ALA A 12 9.67 -6.39 13.72
N GLY A 13 9.31 -5.80 14.87
CA GLY A 13 8.99 -4.37 15.01
C GLY A 13 10.18 -3.41 15.10
N GLY A 14 11.41 -3.93 15.20
CA GLY A 14 12.64 -3.11 15.25
C GLY A 14 12.79 -2.21 16.49
N CYS A 15 11.81 -2.20 17.42
CA CYS A 15 11.88 -1.49 18.68
C CYS A 15 11.57 -2.41 19.85
N THR A 16 12.29 -2.25 20.96
CA THR A 16 12.05 -2.96 22.22
C THR A 16 10.78 -2.40 22.87
N SER A 17 9.63 -2.77 22.33
CA SER A 17 8.33 -2.38 22.89
C SER A 17 8.12 -3.10 24.22
N VAL A 18 8.01 -2.33 25.31
CA VAL A 18 7.82 -2.84 26.68
C VAL A 18 6.34 -3.13 26.96
N ALA A 19 5.42 -2.44 26.28
CA ALA A 19 3.98 -2.66 26.34
C ALA A 19 3.35 -2.51 24.95
N GLY A 20 2.63 -3.53 24.48
CA GLY A 20 1.84 -3.47 23.25
C GLY A 20 0.40 -3.05 23.55
N ASN A 21 0.02 -1.85 23.13
CA ASN A 21 -1.36 -1.38 23.26
C ASN A 21 -2.09 -1.53 21.93
N LEU A 22 -3.28 -2.13 21.94
CA LEU A 22 -4.16 -2.24 20.78
C LEU A 22 -5.44 -1.45 21.05
N THR A 23 -5.76 -0.52 20.16
CA THR A 23 -7.03 0.23 20.19
C THR A 23 -7.85 -0.14 18.96
N VAL A 24 -9.08 -0.61 19.17
CA VAL A 24 -10.04 -0.90 18.09
C VAL A 24 -11.11 0.18 18.09
N LEU A 25 -11.21 0.91 16.98
CA LEU A 25 -12.27 1.89 16.74
C LEU A 25 -13.32 1.26 15.84
N ALA A 26 -14.56 1.15 16.32
CA ALA A 26 -15.67 0.63 15.56
C ALA A 26 -16.71 1.73 15.33
N HIS A 27 -17.01 2.03 14.07
CA HIS A 27 -18.11 2.92 13.70
C HIS A 27 -19.35 2.07 13.48
N ILE A 28 -20.31 2.15 14.40
CA ILE A 28 -21.62 1.50 14.27
C ILE A 28 -22.54 2.51 13.59
N PHE A 29 -23.08 2.14 12.44
CA PHE A 29 -24.08 2.96 11.75
C PHE A 29 -25.45 2.59 12.30
N ASP A 30 -26.14 3.58 12.88
CA ASP A 30 -27.57 3.48 13.17
C ASP A 30 -28.36 4.20 12.07
N GLU A 31 -29.44 3.59 11.59
CA GLU A 31 -30.37 4.07 10.54
C GLU A 31 -29.80 4.45 9.16
N LYS A 32 -28.47 4.57 8.99
CA LYS A 32 -27.85 4.87 7.69
C LYS A 32 -27.61 3.59 6.90
N ALA A 33 -28.14 3.55 5.67
CA ALA A 33 -27.82 2.48 4.72
C ALA A 33 -26.29 2.41 4.53
N VAL A 34 -25.69 1.29 4.90
CA VAL A 34 -24.24 1.06 4.82
C VAL A 34 -23.86 1.02 3.34
N THR A 35 -23.03 1.97 2.89
CA THR A 35 -22.48 1.97 1.53
C THR A 35 -20.98 2.28 1.57
N PRO A 36 -20.16 1.53 0.81
CA PRO A 36 -20.48 0.34 0.01
C PRO A 36 -20.82 -0.90 0.87
N VAL A 37 -21.68 -1.77 0.35
CA VAL A 37 -22.03 -3.06 0.96
C VAL A 37 -21.01 -4.12 0.53
N GLY A 38 -20.61 -5.00 1.45
CA GLY A 38 -19.68 -6.11 1.19
C GLY A 38 -18.37 -5.99 1.98
N PHE A 39 -17.52 -7.00 1.86
CA PHE A 39 -16.20 -7.03 2.49
C PHE A 39 -15.12 -6.59 1.51
N LEU A 40 -14.16 -5.79 1.98
CA LEU A 40 -12.91 -5.60 1.26
C LEU A 40 -12.08 -6.87 1.43
N MET A 41 -11.53 -7.34 0.32
CA MET A 41 -10.65 -8.50 0.30
C MET A 41 -9.27 -8.04 -0.14
N HIS A 42 -8.25 -8.57 0.54
CA HIS A 42 -6.86 -8.48 0.12
C HIS A 42 -6.36 -9.89 -0.17
N LYS A 43 -5.74 -10.09 -1.33
CA LYS A 43 -5.08 -11.34 -1.72
C LYS A 43 -3.68 -11.01 -2.18
N GLU A 44 -2.72 -11.79 -1.74
CA GLU A 44 -1.41 -11.81 -2.37
C GLU A 44 -1.55 -12.55 -3.71
N ILE A 45 -1.15 -11.91 -4.80
CA ILE A 45 -1.23 -12.49 -6.14
C ILE A 45 0.02 -13.30 -6.45
N LYS A 46 1.18 -12.83 -5.99
CA LYS A 46 2.47 -13.41 -6.32
C LYS A 46 3.56 -12.91 -5.38
N ASP A 47 4.44 -13.82 -5.00
CA ASP A 47 5.78 -13.53 -4.47
C ASP A 47 6.80 -13.98 -5.53
N TYR A 48 7.78 -13.14 -5.83
CA TYR A 48 8.74 -13.38 -6.90
C TYR A 48 10.11 -12.78 -6.59
N SER A 49 11.16 -13.56 -6.87
CA SER A 49 12.54 -13.12 -6.77
C SER A 49 13.06 -12.73 -8.15
N PHE A 50 13.47 -11.47 -8.31
CA PHE A 50 13.95 -10.94 -9.59
C PHE A 50 15.36 -11.45 -9.94
N GLY A 51 15.52 -11.87 -11.19
CA GLY A 51 16.83 -11.96 -11.83
C GLY A 51 17.25 -10.60 -12.40
N ASP A 52 18.55 -10.42 -12.61
CA ASP A 52 19.10 -9.18 -13.17
C ASP A 52 18.52 -8.90 -14.58
N ALA A 53 18.11 -7.65 -14.82
CA ALA A 53 17.49 -7.19 -16.07
C ALA A 53 16.35 -8.07 -16.61
N THR A 54 15.55 -8.68 -15.73
CA THR A 54 14.40 -9.51 -16.11
C THR A 54 13.09 -8.73 -16.13
N HIS A 55 12.20 -9.12 -17.03
CA HIS A 55 10.81 -8.69 -17.03
C HIS A 55 9.93 -9.82 -16.50
N GLU A 56 9.04 -9.48 -15.57
CA GLU A 56 8.09 -10.43 -15.02
C GLU A 56 6.67 -10.07 -15.40
N TYR A 57 5.94 -11.05 -15.93
CA TYR A 57 4.55 -10.90 -16.34
C TYR A 57 3.64 -11.64 -15.36
N THR A 58 2.55 -10.99 -14.97
CA THR A 58 1.58 -11.57 -14.03
C THR A 58 0.17 -11.25 -14.49
N ASP A 59 -0.61 -12.29 -14.76
CA ASP A 59 -2.02 -12.18 -15.07
C ASP A 59 -2.82 -11.97 -13.78
N LEU A 60 -3.66 -10.93 -13.79
CA LEU A 60 -4.52 -10.60 -12.65
C LEU A 60 -5.83 -11.38 -12.73
N PRO A 61 -6.29 -12.03 -11.64
CA PRO A 61 -7.63 -12.63 -11.57
C PRO A 61 -8.74 -11.63 -11.93
N THR A 62 -9.79 -12.07 -12.60
CA THR A 62 -10.92 -11.22 -13.02
C THR A 62 -12.20 -11.48 -12.20
N ASP A 63 -12.07 -12.10 -11.03
CA ASP A 63 -13.18 -12.50 -10.16
C ASP A 63 -13.83 -11.30 -9.46
N TYR A 64 -13.06 -10.27 -9.12
CA TYR A 64 -13.55 -9.06 -8.44
C TYR A 64 -12.89 -7.78 -8.99
N PRO A 65 -13.56 -6.62 -8.90
CA PRO A 65 -12.97 -5.34 -9.31
C PRO A 65 -11.85 -4.91 -8.37
N TYR A 66 -10.70 -4.54 -8.95
CA TYR A 66 -9.56 -4.01 -8.22
C TYR A 66 -9.79 -2.58 -7.76
N ARG A 67 -9.51 -2.30 -6.47
CA ARG A 67 -9.52 -0.94 -5.91
C ARG A 67 -8.14 -0.35 -5.70
N LYS A 68 -7.18 -1.20 -5.32
CA LYS A 68 -5.77 -0.87 -5.11
C LYS A 68 -4.92 -2.09 -5.43
N LEU A 69 -3.75 -1.85 -6.01
CA LEU A 69 -2.68 -2.83 -6.14
C LEU A 69 -1.56 -2.39 -5.20
N PHE A 70 -1.01 -3.35 -4.47
CA PHE A 70 0.12 -3.13 -3.57
C PHE A 70 1.33 -3.87 -4.13
N ILE A 71 2.46 -3.19 -4.16
CA ILE A 71 3.75 -3.72 -4.59
C ILE A 71 4.72 -3.43 -3.45
N ALA A 72 5.41 -4.46 -2.98
CA ALA A 72 6.39 -4.37 -1.91
C ALA A 72 7.75 -4.88 -2.41
N SER A 73 8.81 -4.15 -2.08
CA SER A 73 10.18 -4.68 -2.14
C SER A 73 10.54 -5.15 -0.73
N LEU A 74 10.91 -6.42 -0.61
CA LEU A 74 11.24 -7.05 0.68
C LEU A 74 12.75 -7.22 0.88
N ILE A 75 13.57 -6.49 0.12
CA ILE A 75 15.04 -6.57 0.22
C ILE A 75 15.53 -5.60 1.32
N PRO A 76 16.18 -6.10 2.39
CA PRO A 76 16.68 -5.24 3.45
C PRO A 76 17.72 -4.23 2.95
N GLY A 77 17.62 -2.99 3.43
CA GLY A 77 18.60 -1.93 3.12
C GLY A 77 18.46 -1.30 1.74
N THR A 78 17.45 -1.70 0.95
CA THR A 78 17.25 -1.22 -0.42
C THR A 78 15.80 -0.78 -0.63
N GLY A 79 15.62 0.32 -1.35
CA GLY A 79 14.29 0.83 -1.70
C GLY A 79 13.67 0.09 -2.88
N ALA A 80 12.35 0.22 -3.06
CA ALA A 80 11.66 -0.34 -4.21
C ALA A 80 12.18 0.21 -5.55
N ASP A 81 12.73 1.43 -5.53
CA ASP A 81 13.33 2.14 -6.67
C ASP A 81 14.59 1.48 -7.25
N TYR A 82 15.26 0.64 -6.46
CA TYR A 82 16.43 -0.10 -6.92
C TYR A 82 16.07 -1.46 -7.53
N ILE A 83 14.85 -1.96 -7.28
CA ILE A 83 14.44 -3.32 -7.66
C ILE A 83 13.53 -3.27 -8.89
N PHE A 84 12.61 -2.32 -8.91
CA PHE A 84 11.72 -2.11 -10.04
C PHE A 84 12.27 -0.97 -10.89
N ASP A 85 12.28 -1.13 -12.20
CA ASP A 85 12.54 0.00 -13.11
C ASP A 85 11.20 0.60 -13.56
N THR A 86 10.42 -0.21 -14.28
CA THR A 86 9.13 0.17 -14.85
C THR A 86 8.02 -0.79 -14.43
N ILE A 87 6.83 -0.24 -14.19
CA ILE A 87 5.62 -1.01 -13.90
C ILE A 87 4.56 -0.64 -14.93
N LYS A 88 4.03 -1.68 -15.58
CA LYS A 88 2.98 -1.57 -16.59
C LYS A 88 1.77 -2.39 -16.18
N LEU A 89 0.60 -1.75 -16.20
CA LEU A 89 -0.70 -2.40 -16.16
C LEU A 89 -1.33 -2.26 -17.54
N SER A 90 -1.75 -3.38 -18.11
CA SER A 90 -2.41 -3.41 -19.41
C SER A 90 -3.70 -4.22 -19.34
N GLU A 91 -4.64 -3.87 -20.21
CA GLU A 91 -5.92 -4.54 -20.38
C GLU A 91 -6.07 -4.94 -21.86
N ASP A 92 -6.65 -6.13 -22.10
CA ASP A 92 -6.95 -6.67 -23.42
C ASP A 92 -5.79 -6.57 -24.42
N ASN A 93 -4.63 -7.15 -24.11
CA ASN A 93 -3.44 -7.13 -24.97
C ASN A 93 -3.03 -5.71 -25.40
N ASP A 94 -2.81 -4.83 -24.43
CA ASP A 94 -2.41 -3.42 -24.64
C ASP A 94 -3.44 -2.53 -25.37
N ARG A 95 -4.69 -2.99 -25.55
CA ARG A 95 -5.78 -2.14 -26.06
C ARG A 95 -6.00 -0.92 -25.15
N LYS A 96 -5.78 -1.09 -23.85
CA LYS A 96 -5.79 -0.01 -22.87
C LYS A 96 -4.65 -0.21 -21.88
N ILE A 97 -3.94 0.86 -21.56
CA ILE A 97 -2.80 0.85 -20.64
C ILE A 97 -3.07 1.88 -19.54
N PRO A 98 -3.70 1.47 -18.41
CA PRO A 98 -4.01 2.38 -17.31
C PRO A 98 -2.77 2.93 -16.60
N LEU A 99 -1.66 2.18 -16.60
CA LEU A 99 -0.42 2.55 -15.90
C LEU A 99 0.77 2.08 -16.74
N ASN A 100 1.72 2.97 -17.00
CA ASN A 100 3.01 2.63 -17.61
C ASN A 100 4.03 3.70 -17.22
N HIS A 101 4.66 3.51 -16.06
CA HIS A 101 5.53 4.51 -15.45
C HIS A 101 6.75 3.86 -14.82
N THR A 102 7.80 4.65 -14.63
CA THR A 102 8.91 4.25 -13.77
C THR A 102 8.42 4.15 -12.33
N ILE A 103 9.06 3.29 -11.52
CA ILE A 103 8.73 3.20 -10.09
C ILE A 103 8.90 4.56 -9.38
N LEU A 104 9.87 5.37 -9.81
CA LEU A 104 10.12 6.70 -9.24
C LEU A 104 8.93 7.64 -9.47
N ASP A 105 8.33 7.61 -10.64
CA ASP A 105 7.14 8.42 -10.94
C ASP A 105 5.95 7.96 -10.08
N ILE A 106 5.78 6.65 -9.92
CA ILE A 106 4.72 6.09 -9.07
C ILE A 106 4.92 6.53 -7.61
N LEU A 107 6.14 6.40 -7.07
CA LEU A 107 6.46 6.81 -5.70
C LEU A 107 6.21 8.31 -5.47
N ARG A 108 6.57 9.16 -6.45
CA ARG A 108 6.30 10.60 -6.39
C ARG A 108 4.81 10.91 -6.34
N VAL A 109 4.00 10.21 -7.15
CA VAL A 109 2.54 10.36 -7.12
C VAL A 109 1.97 9.94 -5.76
N ILE A 110 2.46 8.84 -5.18
CA ILE A 110 2.03 8.38 -3.86
C ILE A 110 2.36 9.42 -2.78
N VAL A 111 3.58 9.97 -2.76
CA VAL A 111 3.97 11.03 -1.81
C VAL A 111 3.12 12.29 -2.03
N GLY A 112 2.82 12.64 -3.29
CA GLY A 112 2.00 13.78 -3.66
C GLY A 112 0.52 13.67 -3.28
N GLN A 113 0.02 12.48 -2.92
CA GLN A 113 -1.34 12.32 -2.39
C GLN A 113 -1.46 12.85 -0.95
N GLY A 114 -0.35 12.97 -0.22
CA GLY A 114 -0.32 13.54 1.11
C GLY A 114 -0.43 15.07 1.09
N PRO A 115 -0.99 15.70 2.15
CA PRO A 115 -0.89 17.15 2.29
C PRO A 115 0.58 17.57 2.31
N PRO A 116 0.96 18.70 1.69
CA PRO A 116 2.34 19.15 1.70
C PRO A 116 2.79 19.38 3.14
N TYR A 117 4.00 18.94 3.46
CA TYR A 117 4.64 19.29 4.72
C TYR A 117 4.72 20.82 4.83
N ARG A 118 4.13 21.37 5.90
CA ARG A 118 4.19 22.80 6.22
C ARG A 118 4.86 22.94 7.57
N GLU A 119 6.12 23.33 7.57
CA GLU A 119 6.79 23.78 8.79
C GLU A 119 6.25 25.16 9.17
N LYS A 120 5.66 25.27 10.36
CA LYS A 120 5.25 26.58 10.91
C LYS A 120 6.41 27.10 11.75
N GLN A 121 7.20 28.01 11.19
CA GLN A 121 8.20 28.74 11.95
C GLN A 121 7.48 29.72 12.90
N VAL A 122 7.37 29.35 14.18
CA VAL A 122 6.80 30.23 15.20
C VAL A 122 7.92 31.15 15.68
N TRP A 123 7.87 32.42 15.28
CA TRP A 123 8.74 33.44 15.85
C TRP A 123 8.36 33.60 17.32
N ALA A 124 9.28 33.27 18.22
CA ALA A 124 9.16 33.62 19.63
C ALA A 124 9.40 35.13 19.74
N ASN A 125 8.33 35.91 19.89
CA ASN A 125 8.45 37.29 20.35
C ASN A 125 9.03 37.24 21.77
N LYS A 126 10.33 37.54 21.90
CA LYS A 126 10.91 37.92 23.18
C LYS A 126 10.43 39.33 23.51
N TRP A 127 9.93 39.47 24.73
CA TRP A 127 9.44 40.68 25.38
C TRP A 127 10.34 41.89 25.17
#